data_AF-A0A1M5A2Q6-F1
#
_entry.id   AF-A0A1M5A2Q6-F1
#
_cell.length_a   1.000
_cell.length_b   1.000
_cell.length_c   1.000
_cell.angle_alpha   90.00
_cell.angle_beta   90.00
_cell.angle_gamma   90.00
#
_symmetry.space_group_name_H-M   'P 1'
#
loop_
_entity.id
_entity.type
_entity.pdbx_description
1 polymer ?
#
loop_
_entity_poly.entity_id
_entity_poly.type
_entity_poly.pdbx_seq_one_letter_code
_entity_poly.pdbx_strand_id
1 'polypeptide(L)'
;MTISDDARDLDLLFAEARRSSPELPDDLAVRILTDAEAVRLERARPAVPANRGLFHGLYGALGGWQGLGGLVAASVAGVWVGFSAPSFLPDPASYFVSQDASYMVADLGLEPTFLEELE
;
A
#
# COMPACT_ATOMS: atom_id res chain seq x y z
N MET A 1 -19.25 31.89 -24.85
CA MET A 1 -19.65 30.50 -24.68
C MET A 1 -18.91 30.00 -23.45
N THR A 2 -19.64 29.74 -22.36
CA THR A 2 -19.05 29.28 -21.09
C THR A 2 -19.09 27.76 -21.03
N ILE A 3 -18.19 27.12 -20.27
CA ILE A 3 -18.15 25.64 -20.13
C ILE A 3 -19.52 25.05 -19.73
N SER A 4 -20.33 25.80 -18.99
CA SER A 4 -21.69 25.39 -18.60
C SER A 4 -22.68 25.36 -19.77
N ASP A 5 -22.51 26.23 -20.76
CA ASP A 5 -23.33 26.22 -21.98
C ASP A 5 -22.95 25.00 -22.84
N ASP A 6 -21.65 24.73 -22.98
CA ASP A 6 -21.14 23.58 -23.75
C ASP A 6 -21.64 22.24 -23.18
N ALA A 7 -21.65 22.10 -21.84
CA ALA A 7 -22.17 20.91 -21.16
C ALA A 7 -23.66 20.70 -21.45
N ARG A 8 -24.44 21.79 -21.44
CA ARG A 8 -25.88 21.75 -21.73
C ARG A 8 -26.17 21.38 -23.17
N ASP A 9 -25.39 21.89 -24.11
CA ASP A 9 -25.52 21.56 -25.54
C ASP A 9 -25.16 20.09 -25.80
N LEU A 10 -24.12 19.56 -25.15
CA LEU A 10 -23.78 18.13 -25.20
C LEU A 10 -24.90 17.25 -24.65
N ASP A 11 -25.51 17.64 -23.53
CA ASP A 11 -26.64 16.89 -22.95
C ASP A 11 -27.83 16.80 -23.92
N LEU A 12 -28.12 17.88 -24.65
CA LEU A 12 -29.16 17.90 -25.68
C LEU A 12 -28.81 16.97 -26.85
N LEU A 13 -27.56 16.98 -27.32
CA LEU A 13 -27.09 16.09 -28.39
C LEU A 13 -27.16 14.61 -27.96
N PHE A 14 -26.77 14.29 -26.73
CA PHE A 14 -26.87 12.92 -26.19
C PHE A 14 -28.31 12.48 -25.94
N ALA A 15 -29.21 13.40 -25.58
CA ALA A 15 -30.63 13.11 -25.46
C ALA A 15 -31.25 12.75 -26.81
N GLU A 16 -30.82 13.44 -27.88
CA GLU A 16 -31.28 13.15 -29.24
C GLU A 16 -30.73 11.81 -29.75
N ALA A 17 -29.42 11.57 -29.59
CA ALA A 17 -28.79 10.32 -29.99
C ALA A 17 -29.43 9.08 -29.33
N ARG A 18 -29.89 9.20 -28.08
CA ARG A 18 -30.60 8.12 -27.36
C ARG A 18 -31.97 7.78 -27.97
N ARG A 19 -32.67 8.76 -28.56
CA ARG A 19 -33.95 8.53 -29.23
C ARG A 19 -33.77 7.83 -30.57
N SER A 20 -32.69 8.14 -31.27
CA SER A 20 -32.33 7.56 -32.57
C SER A 20 -31.26 6.47 -32.40
N SER A 21 -31.50 5.47 -31.57
CA SER A 21 -30.56 4.34 -31.44
C SER A 21 -30.80 3.36 -32.58
N PRO A 22 -29.94 3.30 -33.63
CA PRO A 22 -30.06 2.25 -34.63
C PRO A 22 -29.82 0.89 -34.00
N GLU A 23 -30.50 -0.14 -34.50
CA GLU A 23 -30.21 -1.52 -34.09
C GLU A 23 -28.80 -1.92 -34.53
N LEU A 24 -28.12 -2.67 -33.67
CA LEU A 24 -26.78 -3.19 -33.96
C LEU A 24 -26.89 -4.27 -35.03
N PRO A 25 -26.24 -4.12 -36.20
CA PRO A 25 -26.30 -5.15 -37.24
C PRO A 25 -25.66 -6.46 -36.78
N ASP A 26 -26.27 -7.60 -37.12
CA ASP A 26 -25.81 -8.92 -36.69
C ASP A 26 -24.36 -9.22 -37.10
N ASP A 27 -23.96 -8.86 -38.32
CA ASP A 27 -22.58 -9.03 -38.80
C ASP A 27 -21.58 -8.26 -37.92
N LEU A 28 -21.93 -7.04 -37.53
CA LEU A 28 -21.08 -6.23 -36.65
C LEU A 28 -20.99 -6.84 -35.26
N ALA A 29 -22.10 -7.35 -34.73
CA ALA A 29 -22.11 -8.04 -33.43
C ALA A 29 -21.20 -9.28 -33.44
N VAL A 30 -21.26 -10.11 -34.49
CA VAL A 30 -20.39 -11.27 -34.66
C VAL A 30 -18.91 -10.87 -34.73
N ARG A 31 -18.60 -9.80 -35.45
CA ARG A 31 -17.22 -9.29 -35.55
C ARG A 31 -16.70 -8.77 -34.21
N ILE A 32 -17.52 -8.02 -33.47
CA ILE A 32 -17.18 -7.53 -32.12
C ILE A 32 -16.91 -8.70 -31.18
N LEU A 33 -17.77 -9.72 -31.18
CA LEU A 33 -17.61 -10.89 -30.32
C LEU A 33 -16.35 -11.69 -30.69
N THR A 34 -16.07 -11.84 -31.99
CA THR A 34 -14.88 -12.53 -32.48
C THR A 34 -13.60 -11.80 -32.07
N ASP A 35 -13.57 -10.47 -32.22
CA ASP A 35 -12.44 -9.64 -31.82
C ASP A 35 -12.23 -9.65 -30.29
N ALA A 36 -13.33 -9.52 -29.54
CA ALA A 36 -13.29 -9.60 -28.09
C ALA A 36 -12.74 -10.94 -27.59
N GLU A 37 -13.09 -12.05 -28.24
CA GLU A 37 -12.55 -13.36 -27.90
C GLU A 37 -11.07 -13.49 -28.27
N ALA A 38 -10.64 -12.96 -29.42
CA ALA A 38 -9.22 -12.92 -29.78
C ALA A 38 -8.38 -12.17 -28.73
N VAL A 39 -8.85 -11.01 -28.27
CA VAL A 39 -8.18 -10.23 -27.21
C VAL A 39 -8.20 -10.95 -25.87
N ARG A 40 -9.32 -11.63 -25.53
CA ARG A 40 -9.40 -12.45 -24.30
C ARG A 40 -8.36 -13.56 -24.32
N LEU A 41 -8.26 -14.29 -25.42
CA LEU A 41 -7.28 -15.37 -25.59
C LEU A 41 -5.84 -14.84 -25.54
N GLU A 42 -5.57 -13.70 -26.16
CA GLU A 42 -4.26 -13.05 -26.09
C GLU A 42 -3.88 -12.67 -24.65
N ARG A 43 -4.80 -12.07 -23.88
CA ARG A 43 -4.57 -11.70 -22.48
C ARG A 43 -4.50 -12.90 -21.54
N ALA A 44 -5.25 -13.95 -21.83
CA ALA A 44 -5.22 -15.21 -21.09
C ALA A 44 -3.91 -15.98 -21.32
N ARG A 45 -3.14 -15.63 -22.36
CA ARG A 45 -1.84 -16.22 -22.59
C ARG A 45 -0.95 -15.91 -21.38
N PRO A 46 -0.44 -16.93 -20.67
CA PRO A 46 0.44 -16.69 -19.54
C PRO A 46 1.65 -15.92 -20.04
N ALA A 47 1.91 -14.77 -19.39
CA ALA A 47 3.12 -14.01 -19.65
C ALA A 47 4.31 -14.94 -19.37
N VAL A 48 5.20 -15.12 -20.36
CA VAL A 48 6.46 -15.83 -20.16
C VAL A 48 7.16 -15.14 -18.99
N PRO A 49 7.49 -15.85 -17.89
CA PRO A 49 8.16 -15.22 -16.78
C PRO A 49 9.52 -14.73 -17.27
N ALA A 50 9.61 -13.43 -17.56
CA ALA A 50 10.90 -12.77 -17.59
C ALA A 50 11.47 -12.98 -16.18
N ASN A 51 12.74 -13.39 -16.09
CA ASN A 51 13.46 -13.57 -14.83
C ASN A 51 13.57 -12.21 -14.12
N ARG A 52 12.48 -11.77 -13.49
CA ARG A 52 12.35 -10.50 -12.80
C ARG A 52 12.47 -10.84 -11.33
N GLY A 53 13.50 -10.28 -10.69
CA GLY A 53 13.89 -10.62 -9.32
C GLY A 53 12.74 -10.52 -8.31
N LEU A 54 12.95 -11.12 -7.13
CA LEU A 54 11.95 -11.29 -6.05
C LEU A 54 11.07 -10.05 -5.79
N PHE A 55 11.64 -8.84 -5.87
CA PHE A 55 10.92 -7.58 -5.71
C PHE A 55 9.81 -7.39 -6.75
N HIS A 56 10.05 -7.70 -8.03
CA HIS A 56 9.04 -7.56 -9.09
C HIS A 56 7.87 -8.55 -8.90
N GLY A 57 8.15 -9.71 -8.31
CA GLY A 57 7.14 -10.68 -7.88
C GLY A 57 6.25 -10.12 -6.77
N LEU A 58 6.83 -9.45 -5.75
CA LEU A 58 6.06 -8.77 -4.71
C LEU A 58 5.22 -7.62 -5.27
N TYR A 59 5.78 -6.75 -6.13
CA TYR A 59 5.03 -5.67 -6.77
C TYR A 59 3.85 -6.19 -7.60
N GLY A 60 4.02 -7.31 -8.32
CA GLY A 60 2.95 -7.95 -9.08
C GLY A 60 1.89 -8.59 -8.17
N ALA A 61 2.30 -9.29 -7.11
CA ALA A 61 1.39 -9.96 -6.17
C ALA A 61 0.54 -8.98 -5.34
N LEU A 62 1.07 -7.80 -5.05
CA LEU A 62 0.34 -6.73 -4.34
C LEU A 62 -0.68 -6.02 -5.25
N GLY A 63 -0.76 -6.32 -6.54
CA GLY A 63 -1.68 -5.65 -7.47
C GLY A 63 -1.11 -4.36 -8.07
N GLY A 64 0.23 -4.24 -8.12
CA GLY A 64 0.93 -3.09 -8.69
C GLY A 64 0.83 -1.84 -7.82
N TRP A 65 0.64 -0.68 -8.47
CA TRP A 65 0.57 0.63 -7.83
C TRP A 65 -0.54 0.73 -6.76
N GLN A 66 -1.69 0.07 -6.97
CA GLN A 66 -2.80 0.09 -6.02
C GLN A 66 -2.46 -0.61 -4.71
N GLY A 67 -1.76 -1.74 -4.76
CA GLY A 67 -1.25 -2.42 -3.57
C GLY A 67 -0.23 -1.60 -2.80
N LEU A 68 0.62 -0.88 -3.53
CA LEU A 68 1.61 0.00 -2.94
C LEU A 68 0.95 1.13 -2.14
N GLY A 69 -0.13 1.71 -2.68
CA GLY A 69 -0.93 2.72 -1.99
C GLY A 69 -1.48 2.20 -0.65
N GLY A 70 -1.98 0.97 -0.62
CA GLY A 70 -2.44 0.30 0.61
C GLY A 70 -1.31 0.09 1.63
N LEU A 71 -0.14 -0.36 1.18
CA LEU A 71 1.03 -0.58 2.05
C LEU A 71 1.52 0.74 2.69
N VAL A 72 1.57 1.82 1.90
CA VAL A 72 1.95 3.15 2.38
C VAL A 72 0.91 3.65 3.38
N ALA A 73 -0.39 3.53 3.08
CA ALA A 73 -1.45 3.93 3.99
C ALA A 73 -1.41 3.15 5.32
N ALA A 74 -1.18 1.83 5.28
CA ALA A 74 -1.03 1.00 6.47
C ALA A 74 0.20 1.40 7.31
N SER A 75 1.31 1.75 6.66
CA SER A 75 2.52 2.22 7.33
C SER A 75 2.29 3.56 8.03
N VAL A 76 1.65 4.52 7.35
CA VAL A 76 1.29 5.82 7.93
C VAL A 76 0.31 5.65 9.08
N ALA A 77 -0.69 4.76 8.95
CA ALA A 77 -1.63 4.45 10.01
C ALA A 77 -0.94 3.82 11.23
N GLY A 78 0.02 2.91 11.02
CA GLY A 78 0.81 2.31 12.10
C GLY A 78 1.64 3.34 12.85
N VAL A 79 2.29 4.26 12.13
CA VAL A 79 3.04 5.38 12.73
C VAL A 79 2.11 6.30 13.51
N TRP A 80 0.95 6.64 12.96
CA TRP A 80 -0.04 7.48 13.63
C TRP A 80 -0.53 6.87 14.95
N VAL A 81 -0.87 5.57 14.94
CA VAL A 81 -1.31 4.83 16.13
C VAL A 81 -0.18 4.70 17.16
N GLY A 82 1.06 4.50 16.72
CA GLY A 82 2.22 4.42 17.63
C GLY A 82 2.60 5.77 18.26
N PHE A 83 2.35 6.89 17.57
CA PHE A 83 2.70 8.22 18.04
C PHE A 83 1.77 8.74 19.14
N SER A 84 0.53 8.25 19.22
CA SER A 84 -0.38 8.59 20.32
C SER A 84 -0.05 7.78 21.57
N ALA A 85 1.09 8.07 22.21
CA ALA A 85 1.32 7.63 23.57
C ALA A 85 0.24 8.26 24.46
N PRO A 86 -0.65 7.48 25.10
CA PRO A 86 -1.60 8.04 26.06
C PRO A 86 -0.80 8.71 27.17
N SER A 87 -1.22 9.92 27.57
CA SER A 87 -0.61 10.76 28.61
C SER A 87 -0.60 10.14 30.03
N PHE A 88 -0.82 8.83 30.13
CA PHE A 88 -0.87 8.03 31.35
C PHE A 88 0.36 7.12 31.54
N LEU A 89 1.31 7.09 30.60
CA LEU A 89 2.56 6.33 30.76
C LEU A 89 3.67 7.24 31.31
N PRO A 90 4.31 6.88 32.44
CA PRO A 90 5.58 7.46 32.85
C PRO A 90 6.59 7.41 31.71
N ASP A 91 7.38 8.48 31.58
CA ASP A 91 8.35 8.66 30.50
C ASP A 91 9.19 7.39 30.27
N PRO A 92 9.19 6.78 29.06
CA PRO A 92 9.99 5.59 28.78
C PRO A 92 11.50 5.85 28.96
N ALA A 93 11.96 7.10 28.92
CA ALA A 93 13.34 7.44 29.24
C ALA A 93 13.72 7.05 30.68
N SER A 94 12.76 7.07 31.62
CA SER A 94 13.00 6.64 33.00
C SER A 94 13.30 5.13 33.12
N TYR A 95 12.74 4.31 32.23
CA TYR A 95 13.01 2.87 32.18
C TYR A 95 14.40 2.55 31.61
N PHE A 96 14.86 3.30 30.61
CA PHE A 96 16.22 3.13 30.09
C PHE A 96 17.28 3.57 31.10
N VAL A 97 17.08 4.70 31.79
CA VAL A 97 18.00 5.17 32.84
C VAL A 97 18.04 4.20 34.04
N SER A 98 16.91 3.60 34.41
CA SER A 98 16.86 2.63 35.50
C SER A 98 17.53 1.30 35.16
N GLN A 99 17.55 0.92 33.87
CA GLN A 99 18.36 -0.20 33.41
C GLN A 99 19.85 0.14 33.57
N ASP A 100 20.29 1.33 33.14
CA ASP A 100 21.70 1.74 33.16
C ASP A 100 22.40 1.62 34.52
N ALA A 101 21.69 1.99 35.58
CA ALA A 101 22.20 1.89 36.94
C ALA A 101 22.37 0.44 37.42
N SER A 102 21.53 -0.49 36.96
CA SER A 102 21.48 -1.86 37.49
C SER A 102 22.65 -2.73 37.00
N TYR A 103 23.20 -2.47 35.83
CA TYR A 103 24.40 -3.17 35.34
C TYR A 103 25.70 -2.55 35.83
N MET A 104 25.75 -1.23 36.08
CA MET A 104 26.93 -0.62 36.73
C MET A 104 27.12 -1.10 38.18
N VAL A 105 26.03 -1.33 38.93
CA VAL A 105 26.10 -1.86 40.30
C VAL A 105 26.51 -3.33 40.32
N ALA A 106 26.16 -4.11 39.29
CA ALA A 106 26.58 -5.51 39.16
C ALA A 106 28.05 -5.66 38.73
N ASP A 107 28.58 -4.72 37.95
CA ASP A 107 29.97 -4.71 37.49
C ASP A 107 30.95 -4.13 38.54
N LEU A 108 30.48 -3.19 39.38
CA LEU A 108 31.19 -2.72 40.57
C LEU A 108 31.05 -3.69 41.76
N GLY A 109 31.08 -5.00 41.49
CA GLY A 109 31.27 -6.04 42.49
C GLY A 109 32.56 -5.76 43.26
N LEU A 110 32.42 -4.92 44.29
CA LEU A 110 33.37 -4.68 45.36
C LEU A 110 33.75 -6.05 45.91
N GLU A 111 34.82 -6.62 45.38
CA GLU A 111 35.43 -7.83 45.89
C GLU A 111 35.76 -7.59 47.37
N PRO A 112 35.06 -8.23 48.31
CA PRO A 112 35.44 -8.16 49.72
C PRO A 112 36.79 -8.84 49.98
N THR A 113 37.37 -9.56 48.99
CA THR A 113 38.66 -10.23 49.12
C THR A 113 39.87 -9.29 49.08
N PHE A 114 39.76 -8.07 48.54
CA PHE A 114 40.90 -7.14 48.48
C PHE A 114 41.26 -6.47 49.82
N LEU A 115 40.47 -6.66 50.87
CA LEU A 115 40.74 -6.10 52.21
C LEU A 115 41.32 -7.12 53.21
N GLU A 116 41.47 -8.39 52.86
CA GLU A 116 42.06 -9.41 53.77
C GLU A 116 43.57 -9.62 53.60
N GLU A 117 44.21 -9.05 52.57
CA GLU A 117 45.65 -9.27 52.30
C GLU A 117 46.57 -8.14 52.82
N LEU A 118 46.06 -7.28 53.70
CA LEU A 118 46.81 -6.17 54.32
C LEU A 118 46.79 -6.16 55.87
N GLU A 119 46.65 -7.32 56.52
CA GLU A 119 47.01 -7.48 57.95
C GLU A 119 48.05 -8.59 58.18
#